data_AF-A0A9D8Q0M9-F1
#
_entry.id   AF-A0A9D8Q0M9-F1
#
_cell.length_a   1.000
_cell.length_b   1.000
_cell.length_c   1.000
_cell.angle_alpha   90.00
_cell.angle_beta   90.00
_cell.angle_gamma   90.00
#
_symmetry.space_group_name_H-M   'P 1'
#
loop_
_entity.id
_entity.type
_entity.pdbx_description
1 polymer ?
#
loop_
_entity_poly.entity_id
_entity_poly.type
_entity_poly.pdbx_seq_one_letter_code
_entity_poly.pdbx_strand_id
1 'polypeptide(L)'
;MNANPLLDFSGLPHFDAIRPAHVTPAIDALLTAAEAAVKAAETVAPVSWETFVVPLDDATERLYRAWGQVAHLQAVADTPELREAYNANLPKISRFGSAMAQNPALYAQYKALAAAPEAADFDEARRRVLDNALRDFRLGGAELAEADKARFAQIQQELSALSAKFSQNVLDATDAFALYVEDEAGLAGLPADVLANARAAAQKEGREGWKLTLHMPCYLPVQTYADNRALRETLYRAHAVRASEFGDAALDNGGNIDRILVLRTELAALLGFDSYAEYSIATKMATDAGQVLGFLRDLAARARPYAQRDRAELEAFARDELGMDDLQAWDLAYASEKLKQARYSYSEQEVKQYFTEPKVLAGLFGVIERLYGLKVQPDDAPVWH
;
A
#
# COMPACT_ATOMS: atom_id res chain seq x y z
N MET A 1 -5.06 -14.42 -36.93
CA MET A 1 -4.05 -14.51 -35.86
C MET A 1 -4.60 -13.71 -34.70
N ASN A 2 -5.01 -14.35 -33.60
CA ASN A 2 -5.53 -13.62 -32.45
C ASN A 2 -4.38 -12.79 -31.87
N ALA A 3 -4.44 -11.47 -32.05
CA ALA A 3 -3.49 -10.54 -31.47
C ALA A 3 -3.57 -10.66 -29.95
N ASN A 4 -2.42 -10.65 -29.28
CA ASN A 4 -2.37 -10.69 -27.82
C ASN A 4 -2.97 -9.38 -27.28
N PRO A 5 -4.03 -9.42 -26.44
CA PRO A 5 -4.73 -8.21 -25.97
C PRO A 5 -3.84 -7.27 -25.15
N LEU A 6 -2.78 -7.79 -24.53
CA LEU A 6 -1.80 -6.96 -23.78
C LEU A 6 -0.87 -6.15 -24.70
N LEU A 7 -0.91 -6.38 -26.01
CA LEU A 7 -0.16 -5.63 -27.02
C LEU A 7 -1.04 -4.63 -27.78
N ASP A 8 -2.33 -4.52 -27.42
CA ASP A 8 -3.24 -3.50 -27.96
C ASP A 8 -3.24 -2.27 -27.06
N PHE A 9 -2.70 -1.17 -27.58
CA PHE A 9 -2.62 0.12 -26.89
C PHE A 9 -3.58 1.17 -27.46
N SER A 10 -4.46 0.78 -28.39
CA SER A 10 -5.33 1.69 -29.13
C SER A 10 -6.47 2.30 -28.31
N GLY A 11 -6.80 1.72 -27.15
CA GLY A 11 -7.89 2.18 -26.31
C GLY A 11 -7.81 1.68 -24.86
N LEU A 12 -8.97 1.48 -24.25
CA LEU A 12 -9.08 0.92 -22.89
C LEU A 12 -8.59 -0.54 -22.86
N PRO A 13 -8.06 -1.01 -21.71
CA PRO A 13 -7.71 -2.41 -21.53
C PRO A 13 -8.88 -3.37 -21.81
N HIS A 14 -8.63 -4.42 -22.60
CA HIS A 14 -9.60 -5.48 -22.86
C HIS A 14 -9.54 -6.56 -21.78
N PHE A 15 -9.94 -6.21 -20.54
CA PHE A 15 -9.77 -7.09 -19.37
C PHE A 15 -10.47 -8.45 -19.51
N ASP A 16 -11.62 -8.47 -20.18
CA ASP A 16 -12.41 -9.67 -20.50
C ASP A 16 -11.68 -10.68 -21.39
N ALA A 17 -10.72 -10.21 -22.19
CA ALA A 17 -9.97 -11.02 -23.14
C ALA A 17 -8.59 -11.47 -22.62
N ILE A 18 -8.07 -10.86 -21.56
CA ILE A 18 -6.77 -11.20 -20.99
C ILE A 18 -6.84 -12.59 -20.33
N ARG A 19 -5.86 -13.44 -20.66
CA ARG A 19 -5.73 -14.79 -20.11
C ARG A 19 -4.30 -14.99 -19.59
N PRO A 20 -4.07 -15.86 -18.61
CA PRO A 20 -2.72 -16.12 -18.09
C PRO A 20 -1.70 -16.48 -19.19
N ALA A 21 -2.12 -17.24 -20.21
CA ALA A 21 -1.28 -17.60 -21.35
C ALA A 21 -0.81 -16.41 -22.23
N HIS A 22 -1.47 -15.24 -22.11
CA HIS A 22 -1.09 -14.03 -22.84
C HIS A 22 0.05 -13.26 -22.15
N VAL A 23 0.23 -13.46 -20.84
CA VAL A 23 1.13 -12.62 -20.02
C VAL A 23 2.58 -12.74 -20.48
N THR A 24 3.18 -13.94 -20.38
CA THR A 24 4.60 -14.12 -20.70
C THR A 24 4.96 -13.69 -22.12
N PRO A 25 4.22 -14.09 -23.18
CA PRO A 25 4.55 -13.67 -24.54
C PRO A 25 4.48 -12.16 -24.77
N ALA A 26 3.49 -11.47 -24.17
CA ALA A 26 3.39 -10.01 -24.29
C ALA A 26 4.52 -9.31 -23.54
N ILE A 27 4.78 -9.73 -22.30
CA ILE A 27 5.82 -9.12 -21.46
C ILE A 27 7.21 -9.34 -22.07
N ASP A 28 7.52 -10.52 -22.60
CA ASP A 28 8.81 -10.77 -23.27
C ASP A 28 8.99 -9.90 -24.53
N ALA A 29 7.94 -9.71 -25.33
CA ALA A 29 7.98 -8.84 -26.50
C ALA A 29 8.19 -7.36 -26.13
N LEU A 30 7.47 -6.88 -25.12
CA LEU A 30 7.56 -5.50 -24.63
C LEU A 30 8.90 -5.23 -23.92
N LEU A 31 9.41 -6.19 -23.14
CA LEU A 31 10.74 -6.10 -22.54
C LEU A 31 11.82 -6.01 -23.61
N THR A 32 11.74 -6.84 -24.66
CA THR A 32 12.70 -6.79 -25.78
C THR A 32 12.72 -5.40 -26.43
N ALA A 33 11.54 -4.81 -26.66
CA ALA A 33 11.43 -3.47 -27.23
C ALA A 33 11.98 -2.38 -26.28
N ALA A 34 11.65 -2.47 -24.98
CA ALA A 34 12.11 -1.53 -23.97
C ALA A 34 13.63 -1.60 -23.75
N GLU A 35 14.21 -2.81 -23.73
CA GLU A 35 15.66 -3.03 -23.65
C GLU A 35 16.39 -2.48 -24.88
N ALA A 36 15.81 -2.61 -26.07
CA ALA A 36 16.36 -2.02 -27.29
C ALA A 36 16.34 -0.48 -27.23
N ALA A 37 15.25 0.11 -26.73
CA ALA A 37 15.15 1.56 -26.54
C ALA A 37 16.17 2.08 -25.51
N VAL A 38 16.36 1.37 -24.38
CA VAL A 38 17.40 1.67 -23.40
C VAL A 38 18.78 1.67 -24.05
N LYS A 39 19.14 0.61 -24.79
CA LYS A 39 20.45 0.54 -25.47
C LYS A 39 20.66 1.65 -26.49
N ALA A 40 19.62 2.02 -27.24
CA ALA A 40 19.70 3.15 -28.17
C ALA A 40 19.92 4.47 -27.41
N ALA A 41 19.18 4.66 -26.33
CA ALA A 41 19.23 5.85 -25.49
C ALA A 41 20.61 6.02 -24.82
N GLU A 42 21.31 4.94 -24.43
CA GLU A 42 22.66 4.97 -23.84
C GLU A 42 23.71 5.70 -24.70
N THR A 43 23.53 5.71 -26.03
CA THR A 43 24.54 6.23 -26.97
C THR A 43 24.02 7.28 -27.94
N VAL A 44 22.77 7.72 -27.80
CA VAL A 44 22.17 8.69 -28.74
C VAL A 44 22.95 10.00 -28.77
N ALA A 45 23.19 10.51 -29.98
CA ALA A 45 23.85 11.78 -30.23
C ALA A 45 23.30 12.41 -31.55
N PRO A 46 22.96 13.72 -31.58
CA PRO A 46 22.94 14.64 -30.43
C PRO A 46 21.86 14.24 -29.41
N VAL A 47 22.08 14.56 -28.13
CA VAL A 47 21.10 14.32 -27.06
C VAL A 47 20.09 15.47 -27.06
N SER A 48 18.81 15.14 -27.23
CA SER A 48 17.70 16.06 -27.09
C SER A 48 16.47 15.37 -26.50
N TRP A 49 15.47 16.14 -26.06
CA TRP A 49 14.20 15.62 -25.58
C TRP A 49 13.57 14.60 -26.57
N GLU A 50 13.53 14.97 -27.85
CA GLU A 50 12.89 14.17 -28.90
C GLU A 50 13.72 12.93 -29.32
N THR A 51 15.04 12.95 -29.13
CA THR A 51 15.92 11.84 -29.54
C THR A 51 16.24 10.89 -28.40
N PHE A 52 16.17 11.37 -27.16
CA PHE A 52 16.49 10.60 -25.96
C PHE A 52 15.26 10.27 -25.12
N VAL A 53 14.51 11.28 -24.64
CA VAL A 53 13.43 11.08 -23.67
C VAL A 53 12.22 10.41 -24.31
N VAL A 54 11.70 10.98 -25.42
CA VAL A 54 10.47 10.48 -26.06
C VAL A 54 10.58 9.00 -26.48
N PRO A 55 11.63 8.54 -27.19
CA PRO A 55 11.70 7.14 -27.61
C PRO A 55 11.90 6.16 -26.44
N LEU A 56 12.59 6.58 -25.38
CA LEU A 56 12.77 5.79 -24.16
C LEU A 56 11.44 5.66 -23.39
N ASP A 57 10.74 6.77 -23.19
CA ASP A 57 9.47 6.81 -22.47
C ASP A 57 8.39 6.05 -23.24
N ASP A 58 8.25 6.22 -24.55
CA ASP A 58 7.25 5.51 -25.36
C ASP A 58 7.41 3.98 -25.30
N ALA A 59 8.65 3.49 -25.30
CA ALA A 59 8.92 2.05 -25.25
C ALA A 59 8.67 1.48 -23.84
N THR A 60 9.08 2.21 -22.80
CA THR A 60 8.92 1.77 -21.41
C THR A 60 7.48 1.92 -20.92
N GLU A 61 6.75 2.95 -21.35
CA GLU A 61 5.32 3.16 -21.05
C GLU A 61 4.49 1.95 -21.50
N ARG A 62 4.71 1.44 -22.72
CA ARG A 62 3.98 0.26 -23.22
C ARG A 62 4.18 -0.97 -22.36
N LEU A 63 5.42 -1.20 -21.91
CA LEU A 63 5.73 -2.30 -20.98
C LEU A 63 4.97 -2.12 -19.67
N TYR A 64 5.06 -0.94 -19.05
CA TYR A 64 4.43 -0.68 -17.76
C TYR A 64 2.90 -0.60 -17.83
N ARG A 65 2.34 -0.16 -18.96
CA ARG A 65 0.90 -0.16 -19.23
C ARG A 65 0.36 -1.59 -19.34
N ALA A 66 1.05 -2.48 -20.05
CA ALA A 66 0.67 -3.89 -20.10
C ALA A 66 0.85 -4.59 -18.74
N TRP A 67 1.98 -4.34 -18.05
CA TRP A 67 2.22 -4.90 -16.73
C TRP A 67 1.21 -4.41 -15.69
N GLY A 68 0.78 -3.14 -15.76
CA GLY A 68 -0.26 -2.58 -14.92
C GLY A 68 -1.60 -3.30 -15.06
N GLN A 69 -1.98 -3.72 -16.28
CA GLN A 69 -3.18 -4.53 -16.51
C GLN A 69 -3.08 -5.91 -15.85
N VAL A 70 -1.92 -6.57 -15.97
CA VAL A 70 -1.68 -7.89 -15.34
C VAL A 70 -1.67 -7.77 -13.81
N ALA A 71 -0.99 -6.76 -13.26
CA ALA A 71 -0.95 -6.50 -11.83
C ALA A 71 -2.34 -6.16 -11.26
N HIS A 72 -3.14 -5.40 -12.01
CA HIS A 72 -4.53 -5.12 -11.64
C HIS A 72 -5.35 -6.41 -11.53
N LEU A 73 -5.33 -7.26 -12.57
CA LEU A 73 -6.05 -8.54 -12.54
C LEU A 73 -5.57 -9.46 -11.41
N GLN A 74 -4.26 -9.50 -11.14
CA GLN A 74 -3.73 -10.25 -10.00
C GLN A 74 -4.28 -9.72 -8.65
N ALA A 75 -4.51 -8.41 -8.54
CA ALA A 75 -5.03 -7.81 -7.31
C ALA A 75 -6.55 -8.00 -7.11
N VAL A 76 -7.34 -8.07 -8.19
CA VAL A 76 -8.82 -8.03 -8.09
C VAL A 76 -9.55 -9.25 -8.65
N ALA A 77 -8.88 -10.11 -9.42
CA ALA A 77 -9.44 -11.27 -10.11
C ALA A 77 -8.43 -12.45 -10.15
N ASP A 78 -7.76 -12.70 -9.02
CA ASP A 78 -6.67 -13.68 -8.94
C ASP A 78 -7.14 -15.13 -9.16
N THR A 79 -6.34 -15.89 -9.91
CA THR A 79 -6.50 -17.35 -10.07
C THR A 79 -5.13 -18.03 -9.91
N PRO A 80 -5.06 -19.33 -9.58
CA PRO A 80 -3.79 -20.05 -9.49
C PRO A 80 -2.91 -19.87 -10.73
N GLU A 81 -3.50 -19.93 -11.93
CA GLU A 81 -2.81 -19.80 -13.21
C GLU A 81 -2.34 -18.37 -13.47
N LEU A 82 -3.15 -17.36 -13.12
CA LEU A 82 -2.75 -15.96 -13.23
C LEU A 82 -1.62 -15.62 -12.26
N ARG A 83 -1.70 -16.13 -11.02
CA ARG A 83 -0.66 -15.98 -10.00
C ARG A 83 0.66 -16.59 -10.44
N GLU A 84 0.63 -17.79 -11.03
CA GLU A 84 1.82 -18.43 -11.60
C GLU A 84 2.42 -17.57 -12.72
N ALA A 85 1.59 -17.12 -13.68
CA ALA A 85 2.04 -16.26 -14.77
C ALA A 85 2.62 -14.92 -14.28
N TYR A 86 1.99 -14.30 -13.27
CA TYR A 86 2.47 -13.08 -12.64
C TYR A 86 3.84 -13.31 -11.97
N ASN A 87 3.95 -14.33 -11.12
CA ASN A 87 5.18 -14.65 -10.38
C ASN A 87 6.34 -15.01 -11.31
N ALA A 88 6.08 -15.63 -12.47
CA ALA A 88 7.09 -15.93 -13.48
C ALA A 88 7.65 -14.66 -14.16
N ASN A 89 6.88 -13.57 -14.25
CA ASN A 89 7.26 -12.36 -14.98
C ASN A 89 7.66 -11.18 -14.07
N LEU A 90 7.17 -11.12 -12.83
CA LEU A 90 7.54 -10.08 -11.87
C LEU A 90 9.07 -9.91 -11.70
N PRO A 91 9.88 -10.98 -11.60
CA PRO A 91 11.34 -10.85 -11.53
C PRO A 91 11.96 -10.22 -12.78
N LYS A 92 11.36 -10.42 -13.97
CA LYS A 92 11.85 -9.82 -15.22
C LYS A 92 11.61 -8.30 -15.21
N ILE A 93 10.39 -7.89 -14.87
CA ILE A 93 10.01 -6.47 -14.76
C ILE A 93 10.85 -5.75 -13.70
N SER A 94 11.01 -6.37 -12.53
CA SER A 94 11.79 -5.80 -11.43
C SER A 94 13.26 -5.63 -11.81
N ARG A 95 13.84 -6.63 -12.50
CA ARG A 95 15.21 -6.57 -13.01
C ARG A 95 15.39 -5.47 -14.05
N PHE A 96 14.46 -5.35 -15.00
CA PHE A 96 14.49 -4.31 -16.02
C PHE A 96 14.44 -2.91 -15.40
N GLY A 97 13.47 -2.65 -14.51
CA GLY A 97 13.36 -1.36 -13.83
C GLY A 97 14.59 -1.02 -12.99
N SER A 98 15.14 -2.00 -12.27
CA SER A 98 16.37 -1.82 -11.48
C SER A 98 17.58 -1.53 -12.36
N ALA A 99 17.75 -2.27 -13.46
CA ALA A 99 18.84 -2.06 -14.41
C ALA A 99 18.77 -0.68 -15.05
N MET A 100 17.57 -0.20 -15.41
CA MET A 100 17.36 1.14 -15.95
C MET A 100 17.68 2.22 -14.91
N ALA A 101 17.16 2.11 -13.69
CA ALA A 101 17.40 3.08 -12.61
C ALA A 101 18.86 3.16 -12.17
N GLN A 102 19.65 2.10 -12.38
CA GLN A 102 21.07 2.04 -12.03
C GLN A 102 21.98 2.21 -13.26
N ASN A 103 21.43 2.52 -14.43
CA ASN A 103 22.19 2.59 -15.67
C ASN A 103 23.05 3.87 -15.72
N PRO A 104 24.40 3.77 -15.65
CA PRO A 104 25.26 4.94 -15.64
C PRO A 104 25.29 5.68 -16.99
N ALA A 105 25.05 4.97 -18.10
CA ALA A 105 25.00 5.58 -19.42
C ALA A 105 23.72 6.40 -19.61
N LEU A 106 22.55 5.89 -19.18
CA LEU A 106 21.32 6.69 -19.15
C LEU A 106 21.47 7.91 -18.25
N TYR A 107 22.08 7.76 -17.07
CA TYR A 107 22.33 8.90 -16.19
C TYR A 107 23.24 9.95 -16.84
N ALA A 108 24.28 9.53 -17.56
CA ALA A 108 25.13 10.43 -18.33
C ALA A 108 24.32 11.19 -19.41
N GLN A 109 23.38 10.53 -20.06
CA GLN A 109 22.51 11.14 -21.07
C GLN A 109 21.54 12.16 -20.48
N TYR A 110 20.93 11.89 -19.32
CA TYR A 110 20.13 12.91 -18.61
C TYR A 110 20.99 14.11 -18.18
N LYS A 111 22.24 13.89 -17.73
CA LYS A 111 23.16 15.02 -17.44
C LYS A 111 23.53 15.80 -18.69
N ALA A 112 23.75 15.12 -19.82
CA ALA A 112 24.03 15.76 -21.10
C ALA A 112 22.83 16.59 -21.57
N LEU A 113 21.61 16.05 -21.44
CA LEU A 113 20.37 16.77 -21.72
C LEU A 113 20.23 18.01 -20.84
N ALA A 114 20.49 17.90 -19.53
CA ALA A 114 20.44 19.04 -18.62
C ALA A 114 21.47 20.14 -18.92
N ALA A 115 22.61 19.77 -19.51
CA ALA A 115 23.64 20.71 -19.95
C ALA A 115 23.42 21.22 -21.39
N ALA A 116 22.48 20.66 -22.14
CA ALA A 116 22.22 21.03 -23.52
C ALA A 116 21.56 22.43 -23.59
N PRO A 117 21.83 23.23 -24.65
CA PRO A 117 21.22 24.55 -24.80
C PRO A 117 19.68 24.53 -24.75
N GLU A 118 19.05 23.48 -25.29
CA GLU A 118 17.58 23.35 -25.30
C GLU A 118 16.95 23.23 -23.91
N ALA A 119 17.70 22.80 -22.89
CA ALA A 119 17.17 22.67 -21.54
C ALA A 119 16.76 24.03 -20.94
N ALA A 120 17.35 25.12 -21.43
CA ALA A 120 16.98 26.48 -21.05
C ALA A 120 15.54 26.83 -21.48
N ASP A 121 15.05 26.23 -22.56
CA ASP A 121 13.74 26.49 -23.15
C ASP A 121 12.66 25.49 -22.70
N PHE A 122 13.00 24.53 -21.83
CA PHE A 122 12.03 23.58 -21.27
C PHE A 122 10.96 24.29 -20.45
N ASP A 123 9.72 23.91 -20.71
CA ASP A 123 8.58 24.25 -19.87
C ASP A 123 8.72 23.61 -18.46
N GLU A 124 7.81 24.00 -17.56
CA GLU A 124 7.84 23.52 -16.18
C GLU A 124 7.73 21.99 -16.08
N ALA A 125 6.92 21.37 -16.96
CA ALA A 125 6.71 19.92 -16.95
C ALA A 125 7.97 19.16 -17.36
N ARG A 126 8.60 19.53 -18.48
CA ARG A 126 9.83 18.92 -18.98
C ARG A 126 10.98 19.11 -18.00
N ARG A 127 11.12 20.31 -17.44
CA ARG A 127 12.12 20.59 -16.40
C ARG A 127 11.91 19.72 -15.18
N ARG A 128 10.67 19.57 -14.72
CA ARG A 128 10.35 18.73 -13.56
C ARG A 128 10.65 17.25 -13.80
N VAL A 129 10.36 16.74 -15.00
CA VAL A 129 10.70 15.36 -15.38
C VAL A 129 12.21 15.15 -15.34
N LEU A 130 12.98 16.08 -15.92
CA LEU A 130 14.44 16.02 -15.92
C LEU A 130 15.03 16.09 -14.50
N ASP A 131 14.56 17.03 -13.67
CA ASP A 131 15.01 17.18 -12.29
C ASP A 131 14.72 15.93 -11.45
N ASN A 132 13.52 15.35 -11.62
CA ASN A 132 13.12 14.12 -10.95
C ASN A 132 14.00 12.94 -11.40
N ALA A 133 14.24 12.78 -12.71
CA ALA A 133 15.12 11.72 -13.22
C ALA A 133 16.53 11.84 -12.63
N LEU A 134 17.14 13.03 -12.68
CA LEU A 134 18.48 13.27 -12.12
C LEU A 134 18.54 13.05 -10.61
N ARG A 135 17.49 13.42 -9.86
CA ARG A 135 17.39 13.14 -8.43
C ARG A 135 17.30 11.63 -8.19
N ASP A 136 16.43 10.94 -8.90
CA ASP A 136 16.14 9.52 -8.66
C ASP A 136 17.35 8.64 -9.01
N PHE A 137 18.13 8.98 -10.05
CA PHE A 137 19.44 8.34 -10.31
C PHE A 137 20.42 8.54 -9.15
N ARG A 138 20.50 9.75 -8.58
CA ARG A 138 21.37 10.04 -7.43
C ARG A 138 20.95 9.24 -6.20
N LEU A 139 19.65 9.22 -5.88
CA LEU A 139 19.10 8.40 -4.81
C LEU A 139 19.24 6.90 -5.06
N GLY A 140 19.32 6.49 -6.33
CA GLY A 140 19.64 5.13 -6.76
C GLY A 140 21.13 4.77 -6.70
N GLY A 141 21.99 5.68 -6.24
CA GLY A 141 23.42 5.45 -6.08
C GLY A 141 24.24 5.59 -7.37
N ALA A 142 23.71 6.23 -8.41
CA ALA A 142 24.40 6.37 -9.70
C ALA A 142 25.75 7.13 -9.61
N GLU A 143 25.88 8.02 -8.62
CA GLU A 143 27.10 8.82 -8.37
C GLU A 143 28.08 8.15 -7.38
N LEU A 144 27.76 6.98 -6.82
CA LEU A 144 28.62 6.29 -5.88
C LEU A 144 29.90 5.75 -6.55
N ALA A 145 30.96 5.59 -5.77
CA ALA A 145 32.14 4.84 -6.23
C ALA A 145 31.80 3.36 -6.43
N GLU A 146 32.56 2.63 -7.26
CA GLU A 146 32.24 1.22 -7.60
C GLU A 146 32.13 0.30 -6.36
N ALA A 147 32.97 0.51 -5.34
CA ALA A 147 32.88 -0.25 -4.08
C ALA A 147 31.56 0.02 -3.33
N ASP A 148 31.12 1.28 -3.31
CA ASP A 148 29.90 1.71 -2.63
C ASP A 148 28.64 1.31 -3.41
N LYS A 149 28.69 1.29 -4.75
CA LYS A 149 27.60 0.76 -5.60
C LYS A 149 27.32 -0.71 -5.31
N ALA A 150 28.36 -1.53 -5.21
CA ALA A 150 28.20 -2.96 -4.90
C ALA A 150 27.56 -3.15 -3.51
N ARG A 151 27.98 -2.36 -2.52
CA ARG A 151 27.39 -2.39 -1.19
C ARG A 151 25.94 -1.89 -1.17
N PHE A 152 25.65 -0.79 -1.87
CA PHE A 152 24.31 -0.24 -2.01
C PHE A 152 23.33 -1.27 -2.61
N ALA A 153 23.74 -1.99 -3.66
CA ALA A 153 22.93 -3.04 -4.28
C ALA A 153 22.64 -4.20 -3.32
N GLN A 154 23.63 -4.65 -2.54
CA GLN A 154 23.42 -5.67 -1.50
C GLN A 154 22.43 -5.22 -0.43
N ILE A 155 22.54 -3.98 0.03
CA ILE A 155 21.62 -3.40 1.03
C ILE A 155 20.19 -3.36 0.49
N GLN A 156 19.99 -2.89 -0.75
CA GLN A 156 18.68 -2.85 -1.40
C GLN A 156 18.05 -4.24 -1.51
N GLN A 157 18.82 -5.24 -1.94
CA GLN A 157 18.36 -6.62 -2.03
C GLN A 157 17.95 -7.17 -0.65
N GLU A 158 18.75 -6.94 0.38
CA GLU A 158 18.46 -7.42 1.73
C GLU A 158 17.23 -6.71 2.32
N LEU A 159 17.11 -5.39 2.15
CA LEU A 159 15.93 -4.61 2.57
C LEU A 159 14.64 -5.09 1.92
N SER A 160 14.70 -5.43 0.62
CA SER A 160 13.56 -5.98 -0.11
C SER A 160 13.12 -7.33 0.47
N ALA A 161 14.07 -8.24 0.68
CA ALA A 161 13.80 -9.56 1.27
C ALA A 161 13.24 -9.46 2.69
N LEU A 162 13.81 -8.60 3.54
CA LEU A 162 13.35 -8.37 4.91
C LEU A 162 11.95 -7.75 4.94
N SER A 163 11.65 -6.83 4.03
CA SER A 163 10.32 -6.21 3.93
C SER A 163 9.25 -7.20 3.49
N ALA A 164 9.58 -8.09 2.54
CA ALA A 164 8.70 -9.18 2.13
C ALA A 164 8.45 -10.16 3.28
N LYS A 165 9.51 -10.57 3.99
CA LYS A 165 9.41 -11.45 5.16
C LYS A 165 8.59 -10.82 6.30
N PHE A 166 8.79 -9.53 6.56
CA PHE A 166 8.00 -8.78 7.55
C PHE A 166 6.50 -8.85 7.26
N SER A 167 6.10 -8.51 6.04
CA SER A 167 4.70 -8.51 5.62
C SER A 167 4.09 -9.92 5.65
N GLN A 168 4.83 -10.93 5.19
CA GLN A 168 4.39 -12.32 5.23
C GLN A 168 4.17 -12.79 6.68
N ASN A 169 5.11 -12.51 7.58
CA ASN A 169 4.99 -12.86 8.99
C ASN A 169 3.74 -12.23 9.65
N VAL A 170 3.42 -10.97 9.32
CA VAL A 170 2.21 -10.31 9.82
C VAL A 170 0.94 -10.97 9.30
N LEU A 171 0.91 -11.35 8.02
CA LEU A 171 -0.21 -12.06 7.41
C LEU A 171 -0.38 -13.44 8.06
N ASP A 172 0.68 -14.24 8.12
CA ASP A 172 0.66 -15.58 8.72
C ASP A 172 0.23 -15.52 10.19
N ALA A 173 0.71 -14.54 10.97
CA ALA A 173 0.29 -14.35 12.36
C ALA A 173 -1.18 -13.92 12.49
N THR A 174 -1.73 -13.25 11.48
CA THR A 174 -3.15 -12.89 11.42
C THR A 174 -4.02 -14.12 11.11
N ASP A 175 -3.58 -14.91 10.13
CA ASP A 175 -4.30 -16.08 9.61
C ASP A 175 -4.24 -17.28 10.57
N ALA A 176 -3.16 -17.41 11.34
CA ALA A 176 -2.97 -18.48 12.33
C ALA A 176 -3.96 -18.39 13.51
N PHE A 177 -4.51 -17.21 13.79
CA PHE A 177 -5.46 -17.06 14.88
C PHE A 177 -6.89 -17.43 14.46
N ALA A 178 -7.51 -18.32 15.23
CA ALA A 178 -8.93 -18.62 15.13
C ALA A 178 -9.50 -18.88 16.52
N LEU A 179 -10.53 -18.12 16.91
CA LEU A 179 -11.33 -18.38 18.09
C LEU A 179 -12.69 -18.92 17.67
N TYR A 180 -13.03 -20.11 18.15
CA TYR A 180 -14.34 -20.73 17.88
C TYR A 180 -15.22 -20.54 19.10
N VAL A 181 -16.40 -19.99 18.87
CA VAL A 181 -17.42 -19.77 19.89
C VAL A 181 -18.63 -20.60 19.50
N GLU A 182 -19.09 -21.50 20.37
CA GLU A 182 -20.27 -22.35 20.11
C GLU A 182 -21.55 -21.75 20.71
N ASP A 183 -21.43 -21.02 21.82
CA ASP A 183 -22.54 -20.36 22.49
C ASP A 183 -22.78 -18.96 21.91
N GLU A 184 -23.93 -18.78 21.25
CA GLU A 184 -24.36 -17.51 20.67
C GLU A 184 -24.46 -16.39 21.72
N ALA A 185 -24.76 -16.73 22.98
CA ALA A 185 -24.84 -15.74 24.06
C ALA A 185 -23.48 -15.04 24.29
N GLY A 186 -22.37 -15.73 24.00
CA GLY A 186 -21.02 -15.17 24.06
C GLY A 186 -20.73 -14.10 23.00
N LEU A 187 -21.61 -13.95 22.00
CA LEU A 187 -21.48 -13.06 20.84
C LEU A 187 -22.46 -11.88 20.88
N ALA A 188 -23.13 -11.66 22.01
CA ALA A 188 -24.07 -10.57 22.20
C ALA A 188 -23.47 -9.20 21.79
N GLY A 189 -24.28 -8.38 21.12
CA GLY A 189 -23.93 -7.06 20.62
C GLY A 189 -23.30 -7.05 19.22
N LEU A 190 -22.79 -8.17 18.71
CA LEU A 190 -22.20 -8.21 17.37
C LEU A 190 -23.23 -7.96 16.25
N PRO A 191 -22.86 -7.23 15.19
CA PRO A 191 -23.73 -7.03 14.02
C PRO A 191 -24.08 -8.35 13.31
N ALA A 192 -25.31 -8.44 12.79
CA ALA A 192 -25.82 -9.67 12.18
C ALA A 192 -25.01 -10.14 10.95
N ASP A 193 -24.45 -9.21 10.17
CA ASP A 193 -23.57 -9.52 9.04
C ASP A 193 -22.24 -10.13 9.49
N VAL A 194 -21.69 -9.66 10.62
CA VAL A 194 -20.47 -10.23 11.22
C VAL A 194 -20.74 -11.64 11.73
N LEU A 195 -21.87 -11.86 12.40
CA LEU A 195 -22.30 -13.19 12.85
C LEU A 195 -22.49 -14.17 11.69
N ALA A 196 -23.15 -13.73 10.62
CA ALA A 196 -23.36 -14.54 9.42
C ALA A 196 -22.02 -14.95 8.78
N ASN A 197 -21.09 -14.01 8.63
CA ASN A 197 -19.76 -14.27 8.07
C ASN A 197 -18.94 -15.22 8.95
N ALA A 198 -18.94 -15.02 10.27
CA ALA A 198 -18.22 -15.87 11.20
C ALA A 198 -18.77 -17.31 11.24
N ARG A 199 -20.10 -17.48 11.12
CA ARG A 199 -20.75 -18.79 11.01
C ARG A 199 -20.40 -19.49 9.71
N ALA A 200 -20.47 -18.78 8.58
CA ALA A 200 -20.06 -19.32 7.28
C ALA A 200 -18.58 -19.75 7.27
N ALA A 201 -17.71 -18.97 7.92
CA ALA A 201 -16.30 -19.30 8.06
C ALA A 201 -16.06 -20.59 8.88
N ALA A 202 -16.79 -20.80 9.98
CA ALA A 202 -16.73 -22.04 10.76
C ALA A 202 -17.24 -23.26 9.94
N GLN A 203 -18.37 -23.09 9.25
CA GLN A 203 -18.96 -24.14 8.41
C GLN A 203 -18.04 -24.59 7.27
N LYS A 204 -17.32 -23.64 6.64
CA LYS A 204 -16.32 -23.95 5.60
C LYS A 204 -15.20 -24.87 6.09
N GLU A 205 -14.94 -24.89 7.40
CA GLU A 205 -13.94 -25.74 8.05
C GLU A 205 -14.56 -26.96 8.74
N GLY A 206 -15.85 -27.22 8.54
CA GLY A 206 -16.55 -28.34 9.16
C GLY A 206 -16.70 -28.21 10.68
N ARG A 207 -16.67 -26.98 11.22
CA ARG A 207 -16.84 -26.70 12.65
C ARG A 207 -18.21 -26.06 12.93
N GLU A 208 -18.78 -26.41 14.06
CA GLU A 208 -20.00 -25.77 14.58
C GLU A 208 -19.67 -24.38 15.18
N GLY A 209 -20.69 -23.56 15.39
CA GLY A 209 -20.54 -22.23 15.98
C GLY A 209 -20.04 -21.15 15.01
N TRP A 210 -19.23 -20.23 15.54
CA TRP A 210 -18.71 -19.05 14.85
C TRP A 210 -17.18 -18.99 14.94
N LYS A 211 -16.51 -18.75 13.81
CA LYS A 211 -15.07 -18.54 13.73
C LYS A 211 -14.77 -17.04 13.72
N LEU A 212 -14.15 -16.55 14.79
CA LEU A 212 -13.64 -15.19 14.89
C LEU A 212 -12.15 -15.15 14.55
N THR A 213 -11.73 -14.12 13.80
CA THR A 213 -10.37 -13.96 13.27
C THR A 213 -9.82 -12.57 13.58
N LEU A 214 -8.54 -12.36 13.28
CA LEU A 214 -7.88 -11.05 13.46
C LEU A 214 -7.99 -10.14 12.23
N HIS A 215 -8.68 -10.57 11.17
CA HIS A 215 -8.96 -9.68 10.03
C HIS A 215 -9.90 -8.55 10.46
N MET A 216 -9.63 -7.33 9.97
CA MET A 216 -10.33 -6.11 10.39
C MET A 216 -11.87 -6.18 10.31
N PRO A 217 -12.49 -6.81 9.28
CA PRO A 217 -13.95 -6.98 9.24
C PRO A 217 -14.55 -7.84 10.36
N CYS A 218 -13.73 -8.61 11.09
CA CYS A 218 -14.14 -9.35 12.28
C CYS A 218 -13.62 -8.67 13.56
N TYR A 219 -12.32 -8.35 13.60
CA TYR A 219 -11.65 -7.77 14.77
C TYR A 219 -12.28 -6.45 15.21
N LEU A 220 -12.50 -5.50 14.29
CA LEU A 220 -13.03 -4.18 14.66
C LEU A 220 -14.46 -4.28 15.21
N PRO A 221 -15.42 -4.99 14.58
CA PRO A 221 -16.73 -5.18 15.18
C PRO A 221 -16.71 -5.86 16.55
N VAL A 222 -15.80 -6.80 16.80
CA VAL A 222 -15.66 -7.38 18.14
C VAL A 222 -15.21 -6.34 19.16
N GLN A 223 -14.19 -5.53 18.85
CA GLN A 223 -13.73 -4.49 19.78
C GLN A 223 -14.78 -3.39 20.01
N THR A 224 -15.60 -3.08 19.01
CA THR A 224 -16.59 -1.99 19.06
C THR A 224 -17.92 -2.42 19.67
N TYR A 225 -18.41 -3.62 19.38
CA TYR A 225 -19.80 -3.98 19.64
C TYR A 225 -20.01 -5.19 20.56
N ALA A 226 -19.02 -6.06 20.75
CA ALA A 226 -19.21 -7.24 21.59
C ALA A 226 -19.43 -6.83 23.05
N ASP A 227 -20.58 -7.20 23.63
CA ASP A 227 -20.88 -6.92 25.04
C ASP A 227 -19.99 -7.77 25.97
N ASN A 228 -19.55 -8.94 25.51
CA ASN A 228 -18.63 -9.82 26.23
C ASN A 228 -17.21 -9.22 26.32
N ARG A 229 -16.86 -8.68 27.50
CA ARG A 229 -15.53 -8.08 27.77
C ARG A 229 -14.37 -9.06 27.60
N ALA A 230 -14.54 -10.32 28.01
CA ALA A 230 -13.49 -11.34 27.89
C ALA A 230 -13.21 -11.68 26.42
N LEU A 231 -14.25 -11.64 25.57
CA LEU A 231 -14.10 -11.80 24.13
C LEU A 231 -13.27 -10.66 23.52
N ARG A 232 -13.58 -9.40 23.88
CA ARG A 232 -12.79 -8.23 23.45
C ARG A 232 -11.34 -8.34 23.89
N GLU A 233 -11.09 -8.69 25.15
CA GLU A 233 -9.75 -8.88 25.70
C GLU A 233 -8.97 -9.95 24.93
N THR A 234 -9.59 -11.11 24.68
CA THR A 234 -8.96 -12.23 23.97
C THR A 234 -8.50 -11.81 22.58
N LEU A 235 -9.38 -11.18 21.79
CA LEU A 235 -9.01 -10.73 20.45
C LEU A 235 -8.02 -9.57 20.47
N TYR A 236 -8.14 -8.63 21.41
CA TYR A 236 -7.22 -7.51 21.53
C TYR A 236 -5.79 -8.01 21.80
N ARG A 237 -5.62 -8.90 22.77
CA ARG A 237 -4.31 -9.47 23.12
C ARG A 237 -3.72 -10.22 21.94
N ALA A 238 -4.50 -11.08 21.29
CA ALA A 238 -4.07 -11.81 20.11
C ALA A 238 -3.65 -10.88 18.96
N HIS A 239 -4.41 -9.80 18.71
CA HIS A 239 -4.09 -8.82 17.69
C HIS A 239 -2.83 -7.99 18.01
N ALA A 240 -2.64 -7.61 19.27
CA ALA A 240 -1.56 -6.73 19.73
C ALA A 240 -0.18 -7.40 19.66
N VAL A 241 -0.11 -8.73 19.76
CA VAL A 241 1.15 -9.49 19.76
C VAL A 241 1.47 -10.18 18.44
N ARG A 242 0.73 -9.88 17.37
CA ARG A 242 0.98 -10.49 16.05
C ARG A 242 2.39 -10.22 15.57
N ALA A 243 3.06 -11.28 15.10
CA ALA A 243 4.41 -11.24 14.55
C ALA A 243 5.42 -10.53 15.49
N SER A 244 5.30 -10.80 16.79
CA SER A 244 6.17 -10.24 17.85
C SER A 244 6.81 -11.34 18.68
N GLU A 245 7.73 -10.97 19.56
CA GLU A 245 8.41 -11.84 20.51
C GLU A 245 7.44 -12.52 21.51
N PHE A 246 6.20 -12.05 21.60
CA PHE A 246 5.15 -12.62 22.45
C PHE A 246 4.24 -13.63 21.71
N GLY A 247 4.48 -13.86 20.42
CA GLY A 247 3.74 -14.81 19.58
C GLY A 247 4.56 -16.05 19.22
N ASP A 248 4.30 -16.61 18.03
CA ASP A 248 5.15 -17.66 17.47
C ASP A 248 6.53 -17.07 17.11
N ALA A 249 7.58 -17.62 17.73
CA ALA A 249 8.96 -17.19 17.48
C ALA A 249 9.39 -17.32 16.01
N ALA A 250 8.77 -18.21 15.22
CA ALA A 250 9.03 -18.32 13.79
C ALA A 250 8.48 -17.14 12.96
N LEU A 251 7.52 -16.39 13.52
CA LEU A 251 6.87 -15.24 12.92
C LEU A 251 7.32 -13.90 13.53
N ASP A 252 8.23 -13.93 14.51
CA ASP A 252 8.72 -12.71 15.17
C ASP A 252 9.43 -11.78 14.16
N ASN A 253 9.01 -10.51 14.15
CA ASN A 253 9.57 -9.46 13.32
C ASN A 253 10.58 -8.55 14.03
N GLY A 254 10.85 -8.72 15.33
CA GLY A 254 11.83 -7.89 16.06
C GLY A 254 13.19 -7.84 15.36
N GLY A 255 13.77 -9.01 15.05
CA GLY A 255 15.05 -9.09 14.33
C GLY A 255 15.00 -8.53 12.90
N ASN A 256 13.87 -8.65 12.21
CA ASN A 256 13.70 -8.07 10.88
C ASN A 256 13.70 -6.53 10.95
N ILE A 257 13.00 -5.95 11.93
CA ILE A 257 12.95 -4.51 12.16
C ILE A 257 14.35 -3.96 12.46
N ASP A 258 15.07 -4.59 13.39
CA ASP A 258 16.42 -4.16 13.78
C ASP A 258 17.36 -4.14 12.57
N ARG A 259 17.33 -5.21 11.76
CA ARG A 259 18.17 -5.30 10.57
C ARG A 259 17.79 -4.26 9.52
N ILE A 260 16.50 -4.02 9.31
CA ILE A 260 16.00 -2.96 8.41
C ILE A 260 16.51 -1.58 8.86
N LEU A 261 16.48 -1.27 10.15
CA LEU A 261 16.93 0.03 10.67
C LEU A 261 18.44 0.23 10.47
N VAL A 262 19.25 -0.79 10.73
CA VAL A 262 20.69 -0.77 10.48
C VAL A 262 20.98 -0.52 8.99
N LEU A 263 20.34 -1.31 8.11
CA LEU A 263 20.54 -1.22 6.66
C LEU A 263 20.08 0.13 6.09
N ARG A 264 18.97 0.68 6.58
CA ARG A 264 18.47 2.01 6.18
C ARG A 264 19.42 3.13 6.61
N THR A 265 20.04 3.01 7.78
CA THR A 265 21.04 3.96 8.27
C THR A 265 22.29 3.92 7.40
N GLU A 266 22.80 2.72 7.11
CA GLU A 266 23.96 2.53 6.23
C GLU A 266 23.69 3.05 4.82
N LEU A 267 22.51 2.76 4.25
CA LEU A 267 22.11 3.24 2.94
C LEU A 267 22.10 4.77 2.84
N ALA A 268 21.52 5.43 3.85
CA ALA A 268 21.45 6.89 3.88
C ALA A 268 22.86 7.50 3.94
N ALA A 269 23.73 6.93 4.78
CA ALA A 269 25.12 7.38 4.91
C ALA A 269 25.92 7.21 3.61
N LEU A 270 25.75 6.10 2.88
CA LEU A 270 26.40 5.89 1.57
C LEU A 270 26.02 7.00 0.58
N LEU A 271 24.78 7.47 0.62
CA LEU A 271 24.28 8.53 -0.24
C LEU A 271 24.53 9.95 0.30
N GLY A 272 25.25 10.08 1.42
CA GLY A 272 25.61 11.37 2.01
C GLY A 272 24.50 12.04 2.83
N PHE A 273 23.51 11.28 3.31
CA PHE A 273 22.47 11.77 4.24
C PHE A 273 22.79 11.39 5.69
N ASP A 274 22.42 12.24 6.65
CA ASP A 274 22.67 11.99 8.08
C ASP A 274 21.71 10.94 8.65
N SER A 275 20.56 10.74 8.01
CA SER A 275 19.57 9.73 8.39
C SER A 275 18.71 9.26 7.23
N TYR A 276 18.08 8.09 7.40
CA TYR A 276 17.10 7.60 6.41
C TYR A 276 15.89 8.52 6.27
N ALA A 277 15.54 9.30 7.29
CA ALA A 277 14.46 10.27 7.20
C ALA A 277 14.77 11.38 6.19
N GLU A 278 16.00 11.89 6.19
CA GLU A 278 16.45 12.90 5.21
C GLU A 278 16.48 12.33 3.79
N TYR A 279 17.06 11.14 3.62
CA TYR A 279 16.99 10.40 2.34
C TYR A 279 15.54 10.26 1.86
N SER A 280 14.62 9.89 2.76
CA SER A 280 13.20 9.71 2.44
C SER A 280 12.49 11.02 2.07
N ILE A 281 12.91 12.14 2.65
CA ILE A 281 12.30 13.46 2.41
C ILE A 281 12.71 14.05 1.06
N ALA A 282 13.86 13.65 0.50
CA ALA A 282 14.33 14.15 -0.79
C ALA A 282 13.31 13.97 -1.95
N THR A 283 12.36 13.04 -1.83
CA THR A 283 11.26 12.82 -2.79
C THR A 283 9.89 13.34 -2.36
N LYS A 284 9.79 14.01 -1.20
CA LYS A 284 8.54 14.48 -0.60
C LYS A 284 8.40 16.00 -0.68
N MET A 285 7.22 16.51 -0.33
CA MET A 285 6.94 17.95 -0.27
C MET A 285 7.56 18.65 0.96
N ALA A 286 7.81 17.92 2.04
CA ALA A 286 8.46 18.46 3.23
C ALA A 286 9.91 18.86 2.89
N THR A 287 10.39 19.95 3.49
CA THR A 287 11.73 20.48 3.15
C THR A 287 12.86 19.80 3.94
N ASP A 288 12.59 19.39 5.18
CA ASP A 288 13.54 18.66 6.03
C ASP A 288 12.82 17.84 7.12
N ALA A 289 13.56 16.92 7.77
CA ALA A 289 13.02 16.04 8.81
C ALA A 289 12.64 16.78 10.10
N GLY A 290 13.33 17.86 10.41
CA GLY A 290 13.03 18.73 11.55
C GLY A 290 11.69 19.43 11.41
N GLN A 291 11.34 19.93 10.21
CA GLN A 291 10.04 20.51 9.91
C GLN A 291 8.90 19.50 10.17
N VAL A 292 9.06 18.24 9.73
CA VAL A 292 8.09 17.17 9.97
C VAL A 292 7.92 16.90 11.46
N LEU A 293 9.03 16.73 12.19
CA LEU A 293 8.98 16.51 13.64
C LEU A 293 8.38 17.69 14.40
N GLY A 294 8.71 18.92 14.01
CA GLY A 294 8.17 20.15 14.58
C GLY A 294 6.64 20.22 14.42
N PHE A 295 6.15 19.98 13.20
CA PHE A 295 4.71 19.93 12.91
C PHE A 295 4.00 18.87 13.75
N LEU A 296 4.52 17.63 13.80
CA LEU A 296 3.90 16.55 14.56
C LEU A 296 3.89 16.82 16.07
N ARG A 297 4.96 17.41 16.61
CA ARG A 297 5.06 17.76 18.04
C ARG A 297 4.14 18.92 18.42
N ASP A 298 4.02 19.95 17.58
CA ASP A 298 3.07 21.05 17.80
C ASP A 298 1.62 20.53 17.74
N LEU A 299 1.29 19.69 16.76
CA LEU A 299 -0.02 19.04 16.68
C LEU A 299 -0.31 18.21 17.93
N ALA A 300 0.64 17.38 18.38
CA ALA A 300 0.50 16.57 19.59
C ALA A 300 0.31 17.44 20.85
N ALA A 301 1.06 18.54 20.97
CA ALA A 301 0.93 19.47 22.10
C ALA A 301 -0.45 20.14 22.15
N ARG A 302 -1.01 20.51 20.99
CA ARG A 302 -2.36 21.10 20.89
C ARG A 302 -3.47 20.08 21.10
N ALA A 303 -3.31 18.85 20.63
CA ALA A 303 -4.30 17.79 20.74
C ALA A 303 -4.35 17.16 22.14
N ARG A 304 -3.23 17.08 22.85
CA ARG A 304 -3.11 16.38 24.14
C ARG A 304 -4.13 16.83 25.19
N PRO A 305 -4.41 18.13 25.43
CA PRO A 305 -5.42 18.55 26.40
C PRO A 305 -6.86 18.14 26.03
N TYR A 306 -7.14 17.90 24.74
CA TYR A 306 -8.43 17.37 24.29
C TYR A 306 -8.48 15.86 24.51
N ALA A 307 -7.45 15.12 24.07
CA ALA A 307 -7.35 13.69 24.29
C ALA A 307 -7.41 13.30 25.78
N GLN A 308 -6.82 14.10 26.68
CA GLN A 308 -6.92 13.90 28.13
C GLN A 308 -8.35 14.11 28.66
N ARG A 309 -9.09 15.08 28.12
CA ARG A 309 -10.50 15.30 28.47
C ARG A 309 -11.37 14.17 27.93
N ASP A 310 -11.16 13.76 26.69
CA ASP A 310 -11.89 12.65 26.07
C ASP A 310 -11.66 11.36 26.85
N ARG A 311 -10.41 11.09 27.27
CA ARG A 311 -10.08 9.95 28.12
C ARG A 311 -10.77 10.03 29.48
N ALA A 312 -10.76 11.18 30.14
CA ALA A 312 -11.41 11.36 31.44
C ALA A 312 -12.94 11.22 31.35
N GLU A 313 -13.56 11.75 30.30
CA GLU A 313 -14.99 11.59 30.02
C GLU A 313 -15.33 10.12 29.77
N LEU A 314 -14.52 9.42 28.96
CA LEU A 314 -14.71 8.01 28.67
C LEU A 314 -14.56 7.14 29.93
N GLU A 315 -13.57 7.43 30.77
CA GLU A 315 -13.39 6.75 32.06
C GLU A 315 -14.57 7.02 33.00
N ALA A 316 -15.09 8.24 33.06
CA ALA A 316 -16.28 8.55 33.87
C ALA A 316 -17.51 7.80 33.38
N PHE A 317 -17.79 7.86 32.07
CA PHE A 317 -18.90 7.12 31.46
C PHE A 317 -18.78 5.61 31.67
N ALA A 318 -17.58 5.05 31.49
CA ALA A 318 -17.34 3.63 31.69
C ALA A 318 -17.63 3.19 33.13
N ARG A 319 -17.25 3.98 34.14
CA ARG A 319 -17.57 3.70 35.54
C ARG A 319 -19.07 3.84 35.83
N ASP A 320 -19.63 4.99 35.49
CA ASP A 320 -20.94 5.41 35.95
C ASP A 320 -22.07 4.67 35.21
N GLU A 321 -21.89 4.36 33.92
CA GLU A 321 -22.95 3.79 33.05
C GLU A 321 -22.67 2.34 32.62
N LEU A 322 -21.40 1.92 32.55
CA LEU A 322 -21.03 0.57 32.09
C LEU A 322 -20.53 -0.35 33.22
N GLY A 323 -20.38 0.17 34.44
CA GLY A 323 -19.84 -0.59 35.59
C GLY A 323 -18.39 -1.05 35.40
N MET A 324 -17.61 -0.31 34.61
CA MET A 324 -16.20 -0.60 34.31
C MET A 324 -15.29 0.33 35.12
N ASP A 325 -14.95 -0.07 36.34
CA ASP A 325 -14.07 0.70 37.25
C ASP A 325 -12.67 0.94 36.68
N ASP A 326 -12.17 -0.02 35.91
CA ASP A 326 -10.85 0.00 35.29
C ASP A 326 -10.97 -0.19 33.77
N LEU A 327 -10.91 0.93 33.05
CA LEU A 327 -11.05 0.99 31.60
C LEU A 327 -9.74 0.60 30.89
N GLN A 328 -9.73 -0.60 30.32
CA GLN A 328 -8.56 -1.18 29.65
C GLN A 328 -8.55 -0.89 28.15
N ALA A 329 -7.45 -1.24 27.47
CA ALA A 329 -7.28 -0.96 26.04
C ALA A 329 -8.33 -1.66 25.14
N TRP A 330 -8.76 -2.86 25.52
CA TRP A 330 -9.84 -3.61 24.83
C TRP A 330 -11.26 -3.12 25.17
N ASP A 331 -11.39 -2.13 26.05
CA ASP A 331 -12.67 -1.50 26.37
C ASP A 331 -12.86 -0.17 25.62
N LEU A 332 -11.79 0.41 25.06
CA LEU A 332 -11.80 1.75 24.46
C LEU A 332 -12.84 1.92 23.35
N ALA A 333 -12.83 1.03 22.35
CA ALA A 333 -13.75 1.12 21.22
C ALA A 333 -15.20 0.91 21.67
N TYR A 334 -15.44 -0.11 22.49
CA TYR A 334 -16.75 -0.41 23.05
C TYR A 334 -17.33 0.75 23.87
N ALA A 335 -16.58 1.25 24.86
CA ALA A 335 -17.02 2.34 25.70
C ALA A 335 -17.25 3.63 24.88
N SER A 336 -16.41 3.87 23.85
CA SER A 336 -16.57 5.04 22.98
C SER A 336 -17.84 4.96 22.15
N GLU A 337 -18.18 3.78 21.64
CA GLU A 337 -19.43 3.55 20.92
C GLU A 337 -20.65 3.74 21.83
N LYS A 338 -20.63 3.18 23.04
CA LYS A 338 -21.72 3.35 24.01
C LYS A 338 -21.87 4.81 24.45
N LEU A 339 -20.77 5.53 24.68
CA LEU A 339 -20.79 6.96 24.99
C LEU A 339 -21.38 7.77 23.82
N LYS A 340 -20.98 7.47 22.58
CA LYS A 340 -21.53 8.13 21.38
C LYS A 340 -23.04 7.90 21.27
N GLN A 341 -23.50 6.67 21.47
CA GLN A 341 -24.93 6.32 21.45
C GLN A 341 -25.70 7.08 22.54
N ALA A 342 -25.19 7.09 23.77
CA ALA A 342 -25.81 7.80 24.89
C ALA A 342 -25.90 9.31 24.64
N ARG A 343 -24.85 9.91 24.04
CA ARG A 343 -24.76 11.36 23.83
C ARG A 343 -25.57 11.88 22.65
N TYR A 344 -25.60 11.12 21.55
CA TYR A 344 -26.17 11.59 20.28
C TYR A 344 -27.42 10.84 19.84
N SER A 345 -27.84 9.83 20.61
CA SER A 345 -29.06 9.04 20.36
C SER A 345 -29.11 8.40 18.97
N TYR A 346 -27.96 8.06 18.40
CA TYR A 346 -27.86 7.25 17.19
C TYR A 346 -26.71 6.24 17.30
N SER A 347 -26.90 5.10 16.63
CA SER A 347 -25.85 4.09 16.44
C SER A 347 -25.35 4.08 15.01
N GLU A 348 -24.09 3.67 14.79
CA GLU A 348 -23.58 3.46 13.42
C GLU A 348 -24.38 2.41 12.65
N GLN A 349 -24.96 1.43 13.35
CA GLN A 349 -25.83 0.42 12.75
C GLN A 349 -27.12 1.02 12.17
N GLU A 350 -27.75 1.95 12.88
CA GLU A 350 -28.91 2.67 12.36
C GLU A 350 -28.52 3.59 11.20
N VAL A 351 -27.35 4.23 11.27
CA VAL A 351 -26.90 5.14 10.23
C VAL A 351 -26.52 4.40 8.93
N LYS A 352 -25.99 3.17 9.04
CA LYS A 352 -25.60 2.30 7.91
C LYS A 352 -26.72 2.15 6.86
N GLN A 353 -27.99 2.09 7.28
CA GLN A 353 -29.13 1.94 6.36
C GLN A 353 -29.31 3.12 5.39
N TYR A 354 -28.77 4.30 5.71
CA TYR A 354 -28.85 5.51 4.88
C TYR A 354 -27.67 5.65 3.90
N PHE A 355 -26.58 4.93 4.13
CA PHE A 355 -25.36 4.99 3.32
C PHE A 355 -25.26 3.81 2.36
N THR A 356 -26.31 3.59 1.56
CA THR A 356 -26.25 2.58 0.48
C THR A 356 -25.31 3.04 -0.62
N GLU A 357 -24.57 2.12 -1.21
CA GLU A 357 -23.58 2.42 -2.27
C GLU A 357 -24.15 3.31 -3.39
N PRO A 358 -25.35 3.04 -3.97
CA PRO A 358 -25.91 3.91 -5.00
C PRO A 358 -26.16 5.35 -4.53
N LYS A 359 -26.56 5.53 -3.27
CA LYS A 359 -26.79 6.86 -2.69
C LYS A 359 -25.49 7.60 -2.41
N VAL A 360 -24.48 6.88 -1.93
CA VAL A 360 -23.13 7.44 -1.69
C VAL A 360 -22.49 7.87 -3.00
N LEU A 361 -22.51 7.01 -4.04
CA LEU A 361 -21.98 7.32 -5.36
C LEU A 361 -22.69 8.51 -6.00
N ALA A 362 -24.03 8.56 -5.93
CA ALA A 362 -24.80 9.72 -6.42
C ALA A 362 -24.42 11.01 -5.68
N GLY A 363 -24.22 10.95 -4.37
CA GLY A 363 -23.75 12.08 -3.57
C GLY A 363 -22.35 12.55 -3.97
N LEU A 364 -21.41 11.61 -4.15
CA LEU A 364 -20.05 11.87 -4.61
C LEU A 364 -20.05 12.54 -5.99
N PHE A 365 -20.80 11.99 -6.96
CA PHE A 365 -20.91 12.57 -8.31
C PHE A 365 -21.53 13.97 -8.28
N GLY A 366 -22.52 14.21 -7.44
CA GLY A 366 -23.09 15.55 -7.25
C GLY A 366 -22.13 16.55 -6.59
N VAL A 367 -21.17 16.09 -5.79
CA VAL A 367 -20.08 16.96 -5.28
C VAL A 367 -19.09 17.29 -6.41
N ILE A 368 -18.69 16.29 -7.20
CA ILE A 368 -17.78 16.46 -8.35
C ILE A 368 -18.38 17.45 -9.37
N GLU A 369 -19.66 17.32 -9.69
CA GLU A 369 -20.34 18.23 -10.61
C GLU A 369 -20.37 19.67 -10.08
N ARG A 370 -20.68 19.87 -8.80
CA ARG A 370 -20.75 21.22 -8.20
C ARG A 370 -19.40 21.89 -8.06
N LEU A 371 -18.35 21.14 -7.72
CA LEU A 371 -17.02 21.71 -7.48
C LEU A 371 -16.23 21.92 -8.77
N TYR A 372 -16.36 20.99 -9.72
CA TYR A 372 -15.49 20.95 -10.90
C TYR A 372 -16.25 21.10 -12.23
N GLY A 373 -17.58 21.15 -12.21
CA GLY A 373 -18.40 21.21 -13.42
C GLY A 373 -18.37 19.93 -14.26
N LEU A 374 -17.84 18.82 -13.72
CA LEU A 374 -17.70 17.54 -14.41
C LEU A 374 -18.95 16.67 -14.18
N LYS A 375 -19.50 16.12 -15.27
CA LYS A 375 -20.63 15.19 -15.20
C LYS A 375 -20.12 13.76 -15.31
N VAL A 376 -20.45 12.96 -14.30
CA VAL A 376 -20.19 11.52 -14.31
C VAL A 376 -21.42 10.81 -14.86
N GLN A 377 -21.22 9.98 -15.88
CA GLN A 377 -22.27 9.17 -16.49
C GLN A 377 -21.83 7.71 -16.52
N PRO A 378 -22.78 6.76 -16.45
CA PRO A 378 -22.48 5.36 -16.74
C PRO A 378 -21.88 5.23 -18.14
N ASP A 379 -20.86 4.39 -18.26
CA ASP A 379 -20.19 4.06 -19.52
C ASP A 379 -19.82 2.57 -19.50
N ASP A 380 -19.61 1.99 -20.68
CA ASP A 380 -19.36 0.57 -20.86
C ASP A 380 -17.93 0.32 -21.37
N ALA A 381 -17.20 -0.55 -20.66
CA ALA A 381 -15.87 -1.00 -21.05
C ALA A 381 -15.73 -2.51 -20.78
N PRO A 382 -14.78 -3.20 -21.43
CA PRO A 382 -14.51 -4.59 -21.07
C PRO A 382 -13.94 -4.69 -19.65
N VAL A 383 -14.62 -5.45 -18.79
CA VAL A 383 -14.31 -5.58 -17.35
C VAL A 383 -13.95 -7.02 -16.97
N TRP A 384 -13.45 -7.20 -15.75
CA TRP A 384 -13.02 -8.48 -15.19
C TRP A 384 -14.09 -9.17 -14.31
N HIS A 385 -15.16 -8.47 -13.91
CA HIS A 385 -16.31 -9.02 -13.17
C HIS A 385 -17.61 -8.30 -13.53
#